data_AF-A0A3D2TTS4-F1
#
_entry.id   AF-A0A3D2TTS4-F1
#
_cell.length_a   1.000
_cell.length_b   1.000
_cell.length_c   1.000
_cell.angle_alpha   90.00
_cell.angle_beta   90.00
_cell.angle_gamma   90.00
#
_symmetry.space_group_name_H-M   'P 1'
#
loop_
_entity.id
_entity.type
_entity.pdbx_description
1 polymer ?
#
loop_
_entity_poly.entity_id
_entity_poly.type
_entity_poly.pdbx_seq_one_letter_code
_entity_poly.pdbx_strand_id
1 'polypeptide(L)'
;MYTNVCKHCHQVFRSKIRTCCCKDCRDKDEDQLDDIVEYLHRFPNSNALQISEELGIHPYVILKYMEEGWLSKSHGTFSRIPD
;
A
#
# COMPACT_ATOMS: atom_id res chain seq x y z
N MET A 1 -0.75 11.96 22.32
CA MET A 1 -0.80 10.50 22.13
C MET A 1 -1.91 10.23 21.12
N TYR A 2 -1.61 9.60 19.98
CA TYR A 2 -2.59 9.32 18.93
C TYR A 2 -3.07 7.87 19.02
N THR A 3 -4.36 7.65 18.78
CA THR A 3 -4.93 6.32 18.57
C THR A 3 -4.92 6.06 17.07
N ASN A 4 -4.12 5.09 16.64
CA ASN A 4 -4.02 4.70 15.24
C ASN A 4 -4.58 3.30 15.05
N VAL A 5 -4.94 2.97 13.81
CA VAL A 5 -5.39 1.64 13.39
C VAL A 5 -4.39 1.10 12.38
N CYS A 6 -3.92 -0.12 12.58
CA CYS A 6 -2.99 -0.73 11.64
C CYS A 6 -3.71 -1.07 10.33
N LYS A 7 -3.13 -0.69 9.19
CA LYS A 7 -3.68 -0.99 7.86
C LYS A 7 -3.65 -2.49 7.50
N HIS A 8 -2.81 -3.29 8.18
CA HIS A 8 -2.67 -4.73 7.93
C HIS A 8 -3.52 -5.60 8.86
N CYS A 9 -3.36 -5.43 10.18
CA CYS A 9 -4.05 -6.26 11.18
C CYS A 9 -5.32 -5.60 11.74
N HIS A 10 -5.63 -4.37 11.35
CA HIS A 10 -6.76 -3.57 11.86
C HIS A 10 -6.76 -3.38 13.39
N GLN A 11 -5.65 -3.69 14.06
CA GLN A 11 -5.52 -3.51 15.49
C GLN A 11 -5.41 -2.03 15.82
N VAL A 12 -6.14 -1.61 16.85
CA VAL A 12 -6.08 -0.26 17.40
C VAL A 12 -4.90 -0.17 18.37
N PHE A 13 -3.97 0.75 18.13
CA PHE A 13 -2.80 0.94 18.97
C PHE A 13 -2.52 2.43 19.24
N ARG A 14 -1.86 2.71 20.37
CA ARG A 14 -1.50 4.09 20.74
C ARG A 14 -0.05 4.35 20.38
N SER A 15 0.21 5.49 19.73
CA SER A 15 1.58 5.90 19.37
C SER A 15 1.80 7.39 19.60
N LYS A 16 3.08 7.77 19.75
CA LYS A 16 3.50 9.17 19.88
C LYS A 16 3.34 9.93 18.56
N ILE A 17 3.48 9.22 17.43
CA ILE A 17 3.31 9.72 16.07
C ILE A 17 2.04 9.16 15.44
N ARG A 18 1.54 9.85 14.41
CA ARG A 18 0.48 9.33 13.53
C ARG A 18 1.14 8.34 12.57
N THR A 19 0.77 7.07 12.67
CA THR A 19 1.33 5.99 11.84
C THR A 19 0.23 5.00 11.52
N CYS A 20 0.26 4.45 10.31
CA CYS A 20 -0.74 3.51 9.84
C CYS A 20 -0.31 2.04 10.05
N CYS A 21 0.86 1.78 10.65
CA CYS A 21 1.35 0.42 10.87
C CYS A 21 1.77 0.20 12.33
N CYS A 22 1.40 -0.95 12.90
CA CYS A 22 1.85 -1.34 14.23
C CYS A 22 3.29 -1.89 14.16
N LYS A 23 3.93 -2.10 15.32
CA LYS A 23 5.30 -2.62 15.35
C LYS A 23 5.42 -4.03 14.77
N ASP A 24 4.45 -4.89 15.06
CA ASP A 24 4.45 -6.29 14.62
C ASP A 24 4.26 -6.43 13.11
N CYS A 25 3.45 -5.57 12.49
CA CYS A 25 3.23 -5.60 11.04
C CYS A 25 4.25 -4.78 10.25
N ARG A 26 5.25 -4.17 10.89
CA ARG A 26 6.21 -3.29 10.21
C ARG A 26 7.07 -4.05 9.19
N ASP A 27 7.52 -5.24 9.55
CA ASP A 27 8.31 -6.10 8.66
C ASP A 27 7.50 -6.47 7.41
N LYS A 28 6.25 -6.89 7.62
CA LYS A 28 5.29 -7.15 6.53
C LYS A 28 4.95 -5.91 5.70
N ASP A 29 4.97 -4.73 6.31
CA ASP A 29 4.73 -3.45 5.62
C ASP A 29 5.82 -3.14 4.61
N GLU A 30 7.08 -3.43 4.98
CA GLU A 30 8.25 -3.22 4.14
C GLU A 30 8.28 -4.25 3.01
N ASP A 31 8.01 -5.52 3.32
CA ASP A 31 7.91 -6.62 2.33
C ASP A 31 6.82 -6.34 1.27
N GLN A 32 5.61 -5.96 1.71
CA GLN A 32 4.52 -5.62 0.78
C GLN A 32 4.78 -4.36 -0.02
N LEU A 33 5.53 -3.39 0.53
CA LEU A 33 5.90 -2.20 -0.22
C LEU A 33 6.89 -2.56 -1.34
N ASP A 34 7.86 -3.43 -1.06
CA ASP A 34 8.83 -3.91 -2.04
C ASP A 34 8.14 -4.64 -3.19
N ASP A 35 7.20 -5.55 -2.88
CA ASP A 35 6.37 -6.25 -3.87
C ASP A 35 5.59 -5.27 -4.76
N ILE A 36 4.96 -4.24 -4.17
CA ILE A 36 4.21 -3.22 -4.93
C ILE A 36 5.15 -2.43 -5.84
N VAL A 37 6.34 -2.07 -5.36
CA VAL A 37 7.34 -1.32 -6.14
C VAL A 37 7.86 -2.18 -7.30
N GLU A 38 8.19 -3.45 -7.05
CA GLU A 38 8.60 -4.39 -8.10
C GLU A 38 7.50 -4.54 -9.16
N TYR A 39 6.25 -4.73 -8.73
CA TYR A 39 5.11 -4.84 -9.64
C TYR A 39 4.93 -3.56 -10.49
N LEU A 40 5.00 -2.38 -9.87
CA LEU A 40 4.90 -1.10 -10.58
C LEU A 40 6.08 -0.84 -11.54
N HIS A 41 7.26 -1.38 -11.25
CA HIS A 41 8.40 -1.35 -12.16
C HIS A 41 8.16 -2.17 -13.43
N ARG A 42 7.48 -3.32 -13.32
CA ARG A 42 7.12 -4.17 -14.46
C ARG A 42 5.90 -3.61 -15.21
N PHE A 43 4.93 -3.08 -14.48
CA PHE A 43 3.65 -2.60 -14.98
C PHE A 43 3.37 -1.15 -14.53
N PRO A 44 4.02 -0.16 -15.16
CA PRO A 44 3.82 1.24 -14.80
C PRO A 44 2.36 1.67 -15.05
N ASN A 45 1.87 2.61 -14.25
CA ASN A 45 0.49 3.13 -14.29
C ASN A 45 -0.61 2.12 -13.93
N SER A 46 -0.26 1.02 -13.25
CA SER A 46 -1.25 0.08 -12.71
C SER A 46 -2.14 0.72 -11.66
N ASN A 47 -3.42 0.33 -11.66
CA ASN A 47 -4.40 0.79 -10.67
C ASN A 47 -4.31 -0.02 -9.36
N ALA A 48 -4.74 0.56 -8.24
CA ALA A 48 -4.78 -0.10 -6.95
C ALA A 48 -5.59 -1.41 -6.94
N LEU A 49 -6.60 -1.53 -7.80
CA LEU A 49 -7.35 -2.79 -7.98
C LEU A 49 -6.50 -3.88 -8.63
N GLN A 50 -5.71 -3.55 -9.66
CA GLN A 50 -4.85 -4.55 -10.34
C GLN A 50 -3.75 -5.04 -9.41
N ILE A 51 -3.11 -4.11 -8.69
CA ILE A 51 -2.10 -4.43 -7.68
C ILE A 51 -2.71 -5.33 -6.59
N SER A 52 -3.98 -5.06 -6.22
CA SER A 52 -4.70 -5.88 -5.25
C SER A 52 -4.99 -7.29 -5.74
N GLU A 53 -5.39 -7.44 -7.01
CA GLU A 53 -5.65 -8.76 -7.61
C GLU A 53 -4.38 -9.59 -7.78
N GLU A 54 -3.28 -8.98 -8.21
CA GLU A 54 -2.01 -9.68 -8.42
C GLU A 54 -1.31 -10.04 -7.11
N LEU A 55 -1.14 -9.07 -6.21
CA LEU A 55 -0.37 -9.27 -4.97
C LEU A 55 -1.22 -9.79 -3.81
N GLY A 56 -2.55 -9.88 -3.98
CA GLY A 56 -3.48 -10.25 -2.91
C GLY A 56 -3.53 -9.22 -1.77
N ILE A 57 -3.08 -7.98 -2.01
CA ILE A 57 -3.04 -6.90 -1.02
C ILE A 57 -4.40 -6.19 -1.02
N HIS A 58 -4.94 -5.87 0.15
CA HIS A 58 -6.22 -5.15 0.21
C HIS A 58 -6.07 -3.72 -0.35
N PRO A 59 -6.97 -3.24 -1.23
CA PRO A 59 -6.83 -1.95 -1.90
C PRO A 59 -6.72 -0.77 -0.93
N TYR A 60 -7.36 -0.87 0.24
CA TYR A 60 -7.22 0.10 1.33
C TYR A 60 -5.75 0.34 1.75
N VAL A 61 -4.95 -0.72 1.80
CA VAL A 61 -3.53 -0.64 2.18
C VAL A 61 -2.73 0.13 1.13
N ILE A 62 -3.02 -0.12 -0.15
CA ILE A 62 -2.40 0.57 -1.28
C ILE A 62 -2.76 2.07 -1.26
N LEU A 63 -4.03 2.40 -0.98
CA LEU A 63 -4.47 3.78 -0.78
C LEU A 63 -3.70 4.45 0.38
N LYS A 64 -3.45 3.72 1.47
CA LYS A 64 -2.66 4.23 2.60
C LYS A 64 -1.20 4.51 2.22
N TYR A 65 -0.57 3.66 1.42
CA TYR A 65 0.78 3.94 0.91
C TYR A 65 0.83 5.21 0.04
N MET A 66 -0.24 5.50 -0.72
CA MET A 66 -0.37 6.78 -1.43
C MET A 66 -0.56 7.96 -0.48
N GLU A 67 -1.37 7.83 0.57
CA GLU A 67 -1.55 8.89 1.59
C GLU A 67 -0.25 9.17 2.37
N GLU A 68 0.57 8.14 2.58
CA GLU A 68 1.87 8.25 3.25
C GLU A 68 2.98 8.80 2.33
N GLY A 69 2.72 8.93 1.03
CA GLY A 69 3.64 9.51 0.05
C GLY A 69 4.66 8.54 -0.55
N TRP A 70 4.53 7.23 -0.28
CA TRP A 70 5.37 6.20 -0.89
C TRP A 70 5.06 6.00 -2.38
N LEU A 71 3.79 6.14 -2.74
CA LEU A 71 3.29 5.97 -4.10
C LEU A 71 2.77 7.30 -4.64
N SER A 72 3.14 7.61 -5.89
CA SER A 72 2.70 8.84 -6.57
C SER A 72 1.66 8.52 -7.64
N LYS A 73 0.75 9.47 -7.87
CA LYS A 73 -0.22 9.38 -8.97
C LYS A 73 0.46 9.83 -10.26
N SER A 74 0.43 9.00 -11.29
CA SER A 74 0.77 9.39 -12.65
C SER A 74 -0.49 9.72 -13.44
N HIS A 75 -0.45 10.82 -14.21
CA HIS A 75 -1.51 11.17 -15.15
C HIS A 75 -1.21 10.49 -16.48
N GLY A 76 -1.62 9.23 -16.62
CA GLY A 76 -1.49 8.45 -17.85
C GLY A 76 -2.85 7.96 -18.37
N THR A 77 -2.90 7.59 -19.64
CA THR A 77 -4.09 6.93 -20.22
C THR A 77 -4.08 5.47 -19.80
N PHE A 78 -5.08 5.07 -19.00
CA PHE A 78 -5.28 3.68 -18.61
C PHE A 78 -5.37 2.78 -19.85
N SER A 79 -4.46 1.81 -19.94
CA SER A 79 -4.48 0.75 -20.95
C SER A 79 -4.43 -0.57 -20.21
N ARG A 80 -5.42 -1.44 -20.44
CA ARG A 80 -5.42 -2.79 -19.85
C ARG A 80 -4.21 -3.55 -20.41
N ILE A 81 -3.43 -4.16 -19.54
CA ILE A 81 -2.32 -5.03 -19.96
C ILE A 81 -2.94 -6.18 -20.77
N PRO A 82 -2.52 -6.42 -22.03
CA PRO A 82 -3.00 -7.55 -22.80
C PRO A 82 -2.58 -8.86 -22.11
N ASP A 83 -3.46 -9.85 -22.15
CA ASP A 83 -3.24 -11.23 -21.67
C ASP A 83 -2.02 -11.89 -22.34
#